data_AF-A0A7Y1UY92-F1
#
_entry.id   AF-A0A7Y1UY92-F1
#
_cell.length_a   1.000
_cell.length_b   1.000
_cell.length_c   1.000
_cell.angle_alpha   90.00
_cell.angle_beta   90.00
_cell.angle_gamma   90.00
#
_symmetry.space_group_name_H-M   'P 1'
#
loop_
_entity.id
_entity.type
_entity.pdbx_description
1 polymer ?
#
loop_
_entity_poly.entity_id
_entity_poly.type
_entity_poly.pdbx_seq_one_letter_code
_entity_poly.pdbx_strand_id
1 'polypeptide(L)'
;MHTEAILDSIEAAVESQLSVGDGGEAIEEAAAALMAALRPAMQQAAIRLAEQAAAEVGAQLNGYKVNVVLEDGEPSLLVREDSSARSVVNDE
;
A
#
# COMPACT_ATOMS: atom_id res chain seq x y z
N MET A 1 -1.38 1.53 -5.94
CA MET A 1 -0.39 2.30 -5.12
C MET A 1 0.97 1.67 -5.36
N HIS A 2 2.06 2.41 -5.56
CA HIS A 2 3.36 1.81 -5.94
C HIS A 2 4.14 1.29 -4.72
N THR A 3 3.59 0.27 -4.06
CA THR A 3 4.11 -0.22 -2.78
C THR A 3 5.32 -1.13 -2.95
N GLU A 4 5.38 -1.92 -4.02
CA GLU A 4 6.59 -2.66 -4.40
C GLU A 4 7.73 -1.68 -4.74
N ALA A 5 7.46 -0.59 -5.47
CA ALA A 5 8.50 0.40 -5.78
C ALA A 5 9.10 1.07 -4.53
N ILE A 6 8.30 1.24 -3.46
CA ILE A 6 8.78 1.75 -2.18
C ILE A 6 9.63 0.70 -1.47
N LEU A 7 9.22 -0.56 -1.50
CA LEU A 7 9.98 -1.67 -0.94
C LEU A 7 11.33 -1.85 -1.65
N ASP A 8 11.33 -1.81 -2.97
CA ASP A 8 12.53 -1.86 -3.82
C ASP A 8 13.47 -0.69 -3.50
N SER A 9 12.91 0.52 -3.31
CA SER A 9 13.71 1.68 -2.91
C SER A 9 14.32 1.53 -1.53
N ILE A 10 13.64 0.86 -0.60
CA ILE A 10 14.16 0.60 0.75
C ILE A 10 15.25 -0.48 0.69
N GLU A 11 15.04 -1.53 -0.08
CA GLU A 11 16.03 -2.60 -0.33
C GLU A 11 17.32 -2.01 -0.92
N ALA A 12 17.21 -1.24 -1.99
CA ALA A 12 18.34 -0.57 -2.62
C ALA A 12 19.07 0.40 -1.66
N ALA A 13 18.34 1.11 -0.80
CA ALA A 13 18.94 2.01 0.19
C ALA A 13 19.69 1.25 1.29
N VAL A 14 19.19 0.07 1.70
CA VAL A 14 19.87 -0.81 2.65
C VAL A 14 21.13 -1.41 2.00
N GLU A 15 21.02 -1.96 0.79
CA GLU A 15 22.17 -2.49 0.04
C GLU A 15 23.27 -1.44 -0.16
N SER A 16 22.89 -0.21 -0.53
CA SER A 16 23.83 0.90 -0.69
C SER A 16 24.57 1.22 0.60
N GLN A 17 23.91 1.11 1.77
CA GLN A 17 24.55 1.34 3.06
C GLN A 17 25.49 0.21 3.46
N LEU A 18 25.16 -1.04 3.10
CA LEU A 18 26.01 -2.20 3.37
C LEU A 18 27.29 -2.17 2.54
N SER A 19 27.21 -1.74 1.27
CA SER A 19 28.38 -1.66 0.38
C SER A 19 29.46 -0.66 0.83
N VAL A 20 29.09 0.30 1.70
CA VAL A 20 29.99 1.33 2.23
C VAL A 20 30.75 0.84 3.48
N GLY A 21 30.31 -0.25 4.11
CA GLY A 21 31.00 -0.87 5.24
C GLY A 21 31.95 -1.98 4.81
N ASP A 22 32.96 -2.30 5.64
CA ASP A 22 33.73 -3.56 5.58
C ASP A 22 32.87 -4.74 6.09
N GLY A 23 31.60 -4.74 5.71
CA GLY A 23 30.62 -5.70 6.18
C GLY A 23 30.84 -7.02 5.46
N GLY A 24 31.48 -7.98 6.13
CA GLY A 24 31.65 -9.32 5.57
C GLY A 24 30.31 -10.02 5.33
N GLU A 25 30.37 -11.19 4.70
CA GLU A 25 29.23 -12.04 4.28
C GLU A 25 28.12 -12.20 5.35
N ALA A 26 28.47 -12.27 6.63
CA ALA A 26 27.50 -12.38 7.72
C ALA A 26 26.57 -11.16 7.87
N ILE A 27 27.04 -9.96 7.52
CA ILE A 27 26.23 -8.73 7.59
C ILE A 27 25.27 -8.65 6.39
N GLU A 28 25.71 -9.08 5.21
CA GLU A 28 24.85 -9.19 4.02
C GLU A 28 23.72 -10.19 4.25
N GLU A 29 24.03 -11.36 4.82
CA GLU A 29 23.03 -12.38 5.15
C GLU A 29 22.03 -11.89 6.21
N ALA A 30 22.51 -11.18 7.24
CA ALA A 30 21.65 -10.61 8.27
C ALA A 30 20.70 -9.53 7.70
N ALA A 31 21.18 -8.73 6.74
CA ALA A 31 20.36 -7.72 6.09
C ALA A 31 19.29 -8.35 5.18
N ALA A 32 19.65 -9.37 4.41
CA ALA A 32 18.69 -10.12 3.59
C ALA A 32 17.60 -10.77 4.47
N ALA A 33 17.99 -11.37 5.60
CA ALA A 33 17.05 -11.94 6.56
C ALA A 33 16.12 -10.88 7.18
N LEU A 34 16.66 -9.70 7.51
CA LEU A 34 15.87 -8.58 8.03
C LEU A 34 14.85 -8.08 7.00
N MET A 35 15.27 -7.90 5.74
CA MET A 35 14.39 -7.47 4.65
C MET A 35 13.26 -8.47 4.40
N ALA A 36 13.59 -9.77 4.36
CA ALA A 36 12.60 -10.83 4.25
C ALA A 36 11.59 -10.82 5.41
N ALA A 37 12.06 -10.53 6.63
CA ALA A 37 11.19 -10.45 7.81
C ALA A 37 10.29 -9.20 7.83
N LEU A 38 10.76 -8.08 7.25
CA LEU A 38 10.02 -6.81 7.21
C LEU A 38 8.97 -6.76 6.09
N ARG A 39 9.18 -7.45 4.98
CA ARG A 39 8.30 -7.43 3.79
C ARG A 39 6.80 -7.64 4.14
N PRO A 40 6.39 -8.62 4.97
CA PRO A 40 4.98 -8.79 5.34
C PRO A 40 4.40 -7.61 6.14
N ALA A 41 5.20 -7.00 7.02
CA ALA A 41 4.76 -5.85 7.81
C ALA A 41 4.55 -4.61 6.93
N MET A 42 5.41 -4.43 5.93
CA MET A 42 5.29 -3.34 4.96
C MET A 42 4.06 -3.49 4.05
N GLN A 43 3.76 -4.71 3.61
CA GLN A 43 2.52 -5.00 2.86
C GLN A 43 1.27 -4.68 3.69
N GLN A 44 1.26 -5.00 4.99
CA GLN A 44 0.15 -4.61 5.86
C GLN A 44 0.04 -3.09 6.04
N ALA A 45 1.17 -2.40 6.18
CA ALA A 45 1.18 -0.94 6.28
C ALA A 45 0.61 -0.29 5.01
N ALA A 46 0.98 -0.80 3.83
CA ALA A 46 0.45 -0.37 2.54
C ALA A 46 -1.08 -0.51 2.45
N ILE A 47 -1.64 -1.65 2.89
CA ILE A 47 -3.09 -1.87 2.90
C ILE A 47 -3.78 -0.86 3.82
N ARG A 48 -3.26 -0.65 5.04
CA ARG A 48 -3.84 0.32 5.99
C ARG A 48 -3.82 1.75 5.46
N LEU A 49 -2.74 2.14 4.78
CA LEU A 49 -2.65 3.44 4.12
C LEU A 49 -3.69 3.56 3.00
N ALA A 50 -3.93 2.48 2.24
CA ALA A 50 -4.95 2.44 1.20
C ALA A 50 -6.35 2.62 1.79
N GLU A 51 -6.63 1.96 2.93
CA GLU A 51 -7.91 2.06 3.63
C GLU A 51 -8.15 3.47 4.16
N GLN A 52 -7.13 4.10 4.74
CA GLN A 52 -7.19 5.49 5.17
C GLN A 52 -7.46 6.43 3.98
N ALA A 53 -6.73 6.25 2.88
CA ALA A 53 -6.94 7.03 1.66
C ALA A 53 -8.35 6.82 1.08
N ALA A 54 -8.85 5.59 1.06
CA ALA A 54 -10.21 5.27 0.62
C ALA A 54 -11.27 5.98 1.47
N ALA A 55 -11.09 6.00 2.79
CA ALA A 55 -11.99 6.69 3.71
C ALA A 55 -11.98 8.21 3.49
N GLU A 56 -10.79 8.81 3.34
CA GLU A 56 -10.64 10.25 3.11
C GLU A 56 -11.22 10.69 1.76
N VAL A 57 -10.91 9.95 0.69
CA VAL A 57 -11.46 10.23 -0.65
C VAL A 57 -12.97 9.98 -0.69
N GLY A 58 -13.45 8.91 -0.05
CA GLY A 58 -14.88 8.62 0.06
C GLY A 58 -15.67 9.72 0.77
N ALA A 59 -15.10 10.33 1.81
CA ALA A 59 -15.72 11.46 2.50
C ALA A 59 -15.85 12.72 1.64
N GLN A 60 -15.06 12.83 0.56
CA GLN A 60 -15.06 13.96 -0.37
C GLN A 60 -15.90 13.72 -1.63
N LEU A 61 -16.18 12.45 -1.98
CA LEU A 61 -16.91 12.05 -3.17
C LEU A 61 -18.35 11.62 -2.86
N ASN A 62 -19.23 12.60 -2.67
CA ASN A 62 -20.66 12.36 -2.48
C ASN A 62 -21.27 11.57 -3.65
N GLY A 63 -22.07 10.55 -3.33
CA GLY A 63 -22.70 9.69 -4.34
C GLY A 63 -21.76 8.66 -4.97
N TYR A 64 -20.57 8.45 -4.39
CA TYR A 64 -19.64 7.39 -4.78
C TYR A 64 -19.21 6.57 -3.57
N LYS A 65 -19.01 5.28 -3.79
CA LYS A 65 -18.40 4.36 -2.84
C LYS A 65 -16.97 4.07 -3.28
N VAL A 66 -16.03 4.35 -2.39
CA VAL A 66 -14.61 4.07 -2.58
C VAL A 66 -14.25 2.83 -1.76
N ASN A 67 -13.65 1.82 -2.39
CA ASN A 67 -13.19 0.60 -1.72
C ASN A 67 -11.72 0.36 -2.04
N VAL A 68 -11.01 -0.32 -1.13
CA VAL A 68 -9.69 -0.88 -1.42
C VAL A 68 -9.87 -2.26 -2.05
N VAL A 69 -9.17 -2.50 -3.15
CA VAL A 69 -9.06 -3.82 -3.79
C VAL A 69 -7.59 -4.18 -3.97
N LEU A 70 -7.29 -5.46 -4.14
CA LEU A 70 -5.95 -5.91 -4.52
C LEU A 70 -5.93 -6.17 -6.02
N GLU A 71 -5.02 -5.51 -6.72
CA GLU A 71 -4.72 -5.71 -8.15
C GLU A 71 -3.26 -6.11 -8.25
N ASP A 72 -2.98 -7.28 -8.83
CA ASP A 72 -1.63 -7.86 -8.93
C ASP A 72 -0.87 -7.93 -7.59
N GLY A 73 -1.60 -8.10 -6.49
CA GLY A 73 -1.04 -8.17 -5.13
C GLY A 73 -0.82 -6.80 -4.47
N GLU A 74 -1.07 -5.70 -5.17
CA GLU A 74 -0.95 -4.34 -4.65
C GLU A 74 -2.32 -3.71 -4.33
N PRO A 75 -2.42 -2.87 -3.29
CA PRO A 75 -3.65 -2.15 -3.00
C PRO A 75 -3.94 -1.06 -4.04
N SER A 76 -5.19 -1.03 -4.49
CA SER A 76 -5.74 -0.10 -5.47
C SER A 76 -7.08 0.45 -4.97
N LEU A 77 -7.44 1.67 -5.40
CA LEU A 77 -8.71 2.31 -5.03
C LEU A 77 -9.73 2.10 -6.13
N LEU A 78 -10.82 1.41 -5.81
CA LEU A 78 -11.96 1.22 -6.68
C LEU A 78 -13.08 2.19 -6.32
N VAL A 79 -13.38 3.10 -7.24
CA VAL A 79 -14.45 4.08 -7.12
C VAL A 79 -15.66 3.62 -7.93
N ARG A 80 -16.84 3.56 -7.31
CA ARG A 80 -18.10 3.21 -7.97
C ARG A 80 -19.18 4.21 -7.62
N GLU A 81 -20.07 4.54 -8.55
CA GLU A 81 -21.26 5.32 -8.23
C GLU A 81 -22.10 4.59 -7.17
N ASP A 82 -22.54 5.31 -6.16
CA ASP A 82 -23.47 4.83 -5.16
C ASP A 82 -24.90 4.99 -5.68
N SER A 83 -25.40 3.96 -6.36
CA SER A 83 -26.75 3.94 -6.93
C SER A 83 -27.85 3.98 -5.87
N SER A 84 -27.53 3.78 -4.58
CA SER A 84 -28.52 3.87 -3.49
C SER A 84 -28.98 5.31 -3.22
N ALA A 85 -28.18 6.32 -3.61
CA ALA A 85 -28.54 7.73 -3.50
C ALA A 85 -29.58 8.19 -4.55
N ARG A 86 -29.77 7.44 -5.66
CA ARG A 86 -30.73 7.78 -6.72
C ARG A 86 -32.17 7.32 -6.45
N SER A 87 -32.40 6.42 -5.48
CA SER A 87 -33.72 5.80 -5.29
C SER A 87 -34.65 6.54 -4.33
N VAL A 88 -34.18 7.57 -3.62
CA VAL A 88 -34.98 8.33 -2.62
C VAL A 88 -35.67 9.58 -3.18
N VAL A 89 -35.47 9.92 -4.45
CA VAL A 89 -35.99 11.18 -5.05
C VAL A 89 -37.28 10.97 -5.86
N ASN A 90 -37.86 9.77 -5.88
CA ASN A 90 -38.97 9.44 -6.81
C ASN A 90 -40.29 8.99 -6.16
N ASP A 91 -40.51 9.30 -4.88
CA ASP A 91 -41.80 9.15 -4.20
C ASP A 91 -42.29 10.52 -3.69
N GLU A 92 -42.83 11.35 -4.60
CA GLU A 92 -43.73 12.49 -4.29
C GLU A 92 -44.92 12.50 -5.24
#